data_AF-A0A4S2EPN7-F1
#
_entry.id   AF-A0A4S2EPN7-F1
#
_cell.length_a   1.000
_cell.length_b   1.000
_cell.length_c   1.000
_cell.angle_alpha   90.00
_cell.angle_beta   90.00
_cell.angle_gamma   90.00
#
_symmetry.space_group_name_H-M   'P 1'
#
loop_
_entity.id
_entity.type
_entity.pdbx_description
1 polymer ?
#
loop_
_entity_poly.entity_id
_entity_poly.type
_entity_poly.pdbx_seq_one_letter_code
_entity_poly.pdbx_strand_id
1 'polypeptide(L)'
;MANLESGLTYEQAHDLLTTYNKDPFHVQHGETVGGLMGYFAAEYDPENVDFWTQVGLLHDLDWEMFDPDLHTVETARLLEEAGASPELAKSIQTHQSDLNPELPAPELKMEKMLYACDELSGLVTAAVAMRPSKSVMDFNVKSLKKKFKTKSFAAGCDRDDIRRGAEINGLELDELFAMVIEGMKAIAPDRDTFGKDGE
;
A
#
# COMPACT_ATOMS: atom_id res chain seq x y z
N MET A 1 -10.89 13.41 -15.58
CA MET A 1 -10.21 14.24 -14.58
C MET A 1 -8.99 14.87 -15.26
N ALA A 2 -8.13 15.61 -14.58
CA ALA A 2 -6.84 15.96 -15.19
C ALA A 2 -5.97 14.70 -15.24
N ASN A 3 -5.20 14.52 -16.31
CA ASN A 3 -4.19 13.46 -16.39
C ASN A 3 -3.02 13.85 -15.48
N LEU A 4 -2.72 13.02 -14.48
CA LEU A 4 -1.66 13.22 -13.51
C LEU A 4 -0.39 12.55 -14.03
N GLU A 5 0.69 13.31 -14.11
CA GLU A 5 2.00 12.81 -14.54
C GLU A 5 2.95 12.81 -13.34
N SER A 6 3.53 11.65 -13.03
CA SER A 6 4.47 11.50 -11.93
C SER A 6 5.87 11.99 -12.26
N GLY A 7 6.19 12.19 -13.54
CA GLY A 7 7.56 12.45 -14.01
C GLY A 7 8.43 11.19 -14.16
N LEU A 8 7.91 10.00 -13.84
CA LEU A 8 8.64 8.73 -13.89
C LEU A 8 7.93 7.70 -14.78
N THR A 9 8.67 6.81 -15.44
CA THR A 9 8.12 5.54 -15.93
C THR A 9 7.92 4.56 -14.78
N TYR A 10 7.18 3.48 -15.02
CA TYR A 10 7.06 2.40 -14.03
C TYR A 10 8.43 1.78 -13.69
N GLU A 11 9.28 1.53 -14.69
CA GLU A 11 10.61 0.96 -14.48
C GLU A 11 11.48 1.89 -13.62
N GLN A 12 11.44 3.21 -13.86
CA GLN A 12 12.18 4.16 -13.03
C GLN A 12 11.68 4.15 -11.58
N ALA A 13 10.37 4.06 -11.36
CA ALA A 13 9.80 3.95 -10.03
C ALA A 13 10.21 2.63 -9.34
N HIS A 14 10.22 1.50 -10.06
CA HIS A 14 10.66 0.22 -9.52
C HIS A 14 12.17 0.19 -9.22
N ASP A 15 12.98 0.81 -10.07
CA ASP A 15 14.42 0.99 -9.83
C ASP A 15 14.67 1.83 -8.57
N LEU A 16 13.88 2.88 -8.32
CA LEU A 16 13.96 3.65 -7.08
C LEU A 16 13.59 2.79 -5.87
N LEU A 17 12.45 2.08 -5.92
CA LEU A 17 12.01 1.18 -4.84
C LEU A 17 13.13 0.21 -4.44
N THR A 18 13.73 -0.48 -5.42
CA THR A 18 14.79 -1.46 -5.17
C THR A 18 16.16 -0.84 -4.88
N THR A 19 16.34 0.45 -5.18
CA THR A 19 17.54 1.21 -4.81
C THR A 19 17.56 1.53 -3.33
N TYR A 20 16.43 1.94 -2.74
CA TYR A 20 16.36 2.37 -1.34
C TYR A 20 15.86 1.29 -0.38
N ASN A 21 15.12 0.29 -0.85
CA ASN A 21 14.70 -0.86 -0.05
C ASN A 21 15.42 -2.15 -0.49
N LYS A 22 16.15 -2.79 0.43
CA LYS A 22 16.96 -3.99 0.20
C LYS A 22 16.36 -5.25 0.83
N ASP A 23 15.53 -5.10 1.85
CA ASP A 23 14.76 -6.21 2.38
C ASP A 23 13.69 -6.60 1.34
N PRO A 24 13.67 -7.87 0.88
CA PRO A 24 12.62 -8.35 -0.01
C PRO A 24 11.20 -8.11 0.52
N PHE A 25 11.02 -8.01 1.84
CA PHE A 25 9.76 -7.68 2.46
C PHE A 25 9.27 -6.28 2.07
N HIS A 26 10.10 -5.24 2.19
CA HIS A 26 9.68 -3.87 1.86
C HIS A 26 9.48 -3.67 0.36
N VAL A 27 10.30 -4.31 -0.48
CA VAL A 27 10.06 -4.32 -1.94
C VAL A 27 8.72 -4.98 -2.26
N GLN A 28 8.44 -6.14 -1.66
CA GLN A 28 7.16 -6.82 -1.84
C GLN A 28 5.98 -5.99 -1.31
N HIS A 29 6.15 -5.27 -0.20
CA HIS A 29 5.13 -4.38 0.35
C HIS A 29 4.81 -3.24 -0.63
N GLY A 30 5.84 -2.52 -1.10
CA GLY A 30 5.67 -1.48 -2.13
C GLY A 30 4.98 -2.00 -3.39
N GLU A 31 5.41 -3.16 -3.92
CA GLU A 31 4.74 -3.78 -5.09
C GLU A 31 3.26 -4.12 -4.80
N THR A 32 2.95 -4.58 -3.60
CA THR A 32 1.59 -4.95 -3.19
C THR A 32 0.70 -3.72 -3.11
N VAL A 33 1.17 -2.65 -2.45
CA VAL A 33 0.43 -1.40 -2.33
C VAL A 33 0.29 -0.71 -3.68
N GLY A 34 1.35 -0.70 -4.51
CA GLY A 34 1.28 -0.20 -5.88
C GLY A 34 0.23 -0.93 -6.72
N GLY A 35 0.22 -2.27 -6.70
CA GLY A 35 -0.80 -3.07 -7.38
C GLY A 35 -2.21 -2.80 -6.87
N LEU A 36 -2.41 -2.68 -5.55
CA LEU A 36 -3.69 -2.32 -4.95
C LEU A 36 -4.18 -0.95 -5.40
N MET A 37 -3.29 0.04 -5.42
CA MET A 37 -3.61 1.39 -5.85
C MET A 37 -4.00 1.42 -7.34
N GLY A 38 -3.28 0.71 -8.21
CA GLY A 38 -3.67 0.56 -9.61
C GLY A 38 -5.02 -0.14 -9.78
N TYR A 39 -5.28 -1.19 -8.99
CA TYR A 39 -6.57 -1.90 -8.97
C TYR A 39 -7.74 -0.97 -8.58
N PHE A 40 -7.57 -0.16 -7.53
CA PHE A 40 -8.61 0.79 -7.11
C PHE A 40 -8.76 1.96 -8.09
N ALA A 41 -7.67 2.42 -8.71
CA ALA A 41 -7.71 3.45 -9.73
C ALA A 41 -8.56 3.04 -10.93
N ALA A 42 -8.50 1.77 -11.34
CA ALA A 42 -9.30 1.27 -12.47
C ALA A 42 -10.82 1.44 -12.27
N GLU A 43 -11.29 1.53 -11.02
CA GLU A 43 -12.69 1.82 -10.69
C GLU A 43 -12.93 3.31 -10.45
N TYR A 44 -12.06 3.97 -9.67
CA TYR A 44 -12.33 5.32 -9.17
C TYR A 44 -11.76 6.46 -10.03
N ASP A 45 -10.67 6.19 -10.75
CA ASP A 45 -9.95 7.18 -11.56
C ASP A 45 -9.17 6.50 -12.71
N PRO A 46 -9.87 5.94 -13.72
CA PRO A 46 -9.26 5.07 -14.73
C PRO A 46 -8.24 5.78 -15.63
N GLU A 47 -8.24 7.11 -15.66
CA GLU A 47 -7.30 7.92 -16.44
C GLU A 47 -5.93 8.05 -15.75
N ASN A 48 -5.84 7.77 -14.43
CA ASN A 48 -4.64 8.00 -13.61
C ASN A 48 -4.09 6.72 -12.95
N VAL A 49 -4.35 5.55 -13.54
CA VAL A 49 -3.94 4.25 -13.00
C VAL A 49 -2.43 4.18 -12.75
N ASP A 50 -1.62 4.65 -13.69
CA ASP A 50 -0.16 4.63 -13.55
C ASP A 50 0.31 5.52 -12.39
N PHE A 51 -0.29 6.70 -12.23
CA PHE A 51 0.03 7.62 -11.15
C PHE A 51 -0.32 7.01 -9.77
N TRP A 52 -1.52 6.44 -9.62
CA TRP A 52 -1.92 5.77 -8.38
C TRP A 52 -1.00 4.59 -8.07
N THR A 53 -0.65 3.80 -9.09
CA THR A 53 0.27 2.66 -8.95
C THR A 53 1.63 3.12 -8.43
N GLN A 54 2.19 4.21 -8.97
CA GLN A 54 3.47 4.75 -8.52
C GLN A 54 3.41 5.36 -7.11
N VAL A 55 2.29 5.99 -6.74
CA VAL A 55 2.07 6.45 -5.36
C VAL A 55 2.17 5.28 -4.39
N GLY A 56 1.46 4.18 -4.66
CA GLY A 56 1.54 2.98 -3.81
C GLY A 56 2.90 2.30 -3.85
N LEU A 57 3.55 2.25 -5.01
CA LEU A 57 4.86 1.61 -5.18
C LEU A 57 5.97 2.30 -4.36
N LEU A 58 5.89 3.62 -4.22
CA LEU A 58 6.94 4.46 -3.65
C LEU A 58 6.58 5.05 -2.28
N HIS A 59 5.45 4.66 -1.67
CA HIS A 59 5.00 5.29 -0.42
C HIS A 59 6.03 5.17 0.72
N ASP A 60 6.69 4.01 0.81
CA ASP A 60 7.72 3.66 1.80
C ASP A 60 9.16 3.78 1.26
N LEU A 61 9.42 4.71 0.33
CA LEU A 61 10.73 4.77 -0.35
C LEU A 61 11.91 5.00 0.62
N ASP A 62 11.69 5.72 1.72
CA ASP A 62 12.73 6.08 2.69
C ASP A 62 12.86 5.10 3.88
N TRP A 63 12.01 4.08 3.97
CA TRP A 63 11.79 3.30 5.19
C TRP A 63 13.05 2.63 5.76
N GLU A 64 13.89 2.02 4.91
CA GLU A 64 15.09 1.32 5.37
C GLU A 64 16.29 2.24 5.68
N MET A 65 16.26 3.47 5.18
CA MET A 65 17.47 4.30 5.08
C MET A 65 17.52 5.44 6.09
N PHE A 66 16.36 5.86 6.59
CA PHE A 66 16.22 7.07 7.40
C PHE A 66 15.52 6.79 8.73
N ASP A 67 15.57 7.77 9.63
CA ASP A 67 14.85 7.70 10.90
C ASP A 67 13.34 7.71 10.63
N PRO A 68 12.53 6.83 11.28
CA PRO A 68 11.08 6.83 11.14
C PRO A 68 10.41 8.19 11.36
N ASP A 69 11.00 9.08 12.18
CA ASP A 69 10.48 10.44 12.40
C ASP A 69 10.54 11.32 11.12
N LEU A 70 11.36 10.93 10.13
CA LEU A 70 11.52 11.60 8.83
C LEU A 70 10.75 10.90 7.71
N HIS A 71 9.99 9.85 8.01
CA HIS A 71 9.27 9.08 7.03
C HIS A 71 8.34 9.96 6.18
N THR A 72 8.36 9.73 4.88
CA THR A 72 7.74 10.51 3.79
C THR A 72 8.34 11.90 3.52
N VAL A 73 9.04 12.51 4.48
CA VAL A 73 9.80 13.75 4.26
C VAL A 73 11.03 13.46 3.40
N GLU A 74 11.77 12.40 3.73
CA GLU A 74 12.91 11.98 2.93
C GLU A 74 12.47 11.39 1.59
N THR A 75 11.35 10.66 1.54
CA THR A 75 10.75 10.21 0.27
C THR A 75 10.51 11.38 -0.69
N ALA A 76 9.96 12.50 -0.22
CA ALA A 76 9.76 13.68 -1.06
C ALA A 76 11.07 14.24 -1.63
N ARG A 77 12.14 14.30 -0.81
CA ARG A 77 13.47 14.73 -1.27
C ARG A 77 14.04 13.77 -2.32
N LEU A 78 13.95 12.46 -2.08
CA LEU A 78 14.45 11.44 -3.01
C LEU A 78 13.71 11.47 -4.35
N LEU A 79 12.40 11.70 -4.31
CA LEU A 79 11.57 11.84 -5.51
C LEU A 79 11.93 13.09 -6.31
N GLU A 80 12.15 14.22 -5.64
CA GLU A 80 12.62 15.46 -6.29
C GLU A 80 13.98 15.24 -6.99
N GLU A 81 14.93 14.58 -6.32
CA GLU A 81 16.24 14.24 -6.88
C GLU A 81 16.15 13.32 -8.11
N ALA A 82 15.14 12.45 -8.14
CA ALA A 82 14.85 11.56 -9.27
C ALA A 82 14.07 12.24 -10.40
N GLY A 83 13.67 13.51 -10.24
CA GLY A 83 12.91 14.27 -11.23
C GLY A 83 11.41 13.99 -11.22
N ALA A 84 10.88 13.41 -10.14
CA ALA A 84 9.45 13.19 -9.99
C ALA A 84 8.68 14.49 -9.68
N SER A 85 7.39 14.47 -10.00
CA SER A 85 6.45 15.57 -9.75
C SER A 85 6.27 15.84 -8.25
N PRO A 86 6.12 17.12 -7.85
CA PRO A 86 5.70 17.47 -6.48
C PRO A 86 4.36 16.84 -6.08
N GLU A 87 3.47 16.61 -7.04
CA GLU A 87 2.18 15.96 -6.83
C GLU A 87 2.32 14.51 -6.37
N LEU A 88 3.27 13.74 -6.92
CA LEU A 88 3.56 12.38 -6.48
C LEU A 88 4.03 12.38 -5.02
N ALA A 89 5.01 13.22 -4.69
CA ALA A 89 5.55 13.34 -3.33
C ALA A 89 4.46 13.75 -2.32
N LYS A 90 3.67 14.79 -2.66
CA LYS A 90 2.57 15.25 -1.81
C LYS A 90 1.54 14.15 -1.57
N SER A 91 1.18 13.40 -2.61
CA SER A 91 0.23 12.29 -2.52
C SER A 91 0.71 11.21 -1.58
N ILE A 92 1.99 10.82 -1.70
CA ILE A 92 2.63 9.86 -0.81
C ILE A 92 2.59 10.36 0.64
N GLN A 93 2.99 11.59 0.91
CA GLN A 93 3.02 12.13 2.28
C GLN A 93 1.70 12.06 3.04
N THR A 94 0.55 11.95 2.36
CA THR A 94 -0.76 11.88 3.01
C THR A 94 -0.99 10.67 3.88
N HIS A 95 -0.28 9.55 3.65
CA HIS A 95 -0.44 8.37 4.51
C HIS A 95 0.23 8.53 5.88
N GLN A 96 1.06 9.55 6.08
CA GLN A 96 1.79 9.80 7.33
C GLN A 96 1.29 11.03 8.11
N SER A 97 0.15 11.62 7.72
CA SER A 97 -0.35 12.87 8.30
C SER A 97 -0.68 12.79 9.80
N ASP A 98 -0.90 11.59 10.34
CA ASP A 98 -1.24 11.41 11.75
C ASP A 98 -0.03 11.48 12.68
N LEU A 99 1.17 11.18 12.18
CA LEU A 99 2.41 11.24 12.93
C LEU A 99 3.17 12.56 12.70
N ASN A 100 2.90 13.24 11.58
CA ASN A 100 3.47 14.56 11.30
C ASN A 100 2.40 15.56 10.81
N PRO A 101 1.97 16.52 11.65
CA PRO A 101 0.91 17.47 11.33
C PRO A 101 1.32 18.55 10.31
N GLU A 102 2.59 18.63 9.93
CA GLU A 102 3.05 19.50 8.85
C GLU A 102 2.81 18.88 7.46
N LEU A 103 2.54 17.57 7.40
CA LEU A 103 2.23 16.86 6.16
C LEU A 103 0.76 17.06 5.73
N PRO A 104 0.48 16.98 4.42
CA PRO A 104 -0.88 17.07 3.90
C PRO A 104 -1.74 15.91 4.45
N ALA A 105 -2.98 16.20 4.84
CA ALA A 105 -3.95 15.16 5.20
C ALA A 105 -4.63 14.58 3.94
N PRO A 106 -5.13 13.33 3.98
CA PRO A 106 -5.82 12.71 2.85
C PRO A 106 -7.18 13.37 2.59
N GLU A 107 -7.32 14.04 1.44
CA GLU A 107 -8.54 14.74 1.01
C GLU A 107 -9.18 14.08 -0.22
N LEU A 108 -8.33 13.67 -1.17
CA LEU A 108 -8.71 13.07 -2.44
C LEU A 108 -8.98 11.57 -2.30
N LYS A 109 -9.73 11.01 -3.26
CA LYS A 109 -10.09 9.58 -3.22
C LYS A 109 -8.85 8.68 -3.24
N MET A 110 -7.83 9.04 -4.02
CA MET A 110 -6.56 8.31 -4.11
C MET A 110 -5.82 8.27 -2.76
N GLU A 111 -5.60 9.43 -2.14
CA GLU A 111 -4.93 9.59 -0.85
C GLU A 111 -5.63 8.80 0.26
N LYS A 112 -6.98 8.88 0.28
CA LYS A 112 -7.81 8.09 1.21
C LYS A 112 -7.68 6.59 0.97
N MET A 113 -7.54 6.15 -0.27
CA MET A 113 -7.35 4.73 -0.58
C MET A 113 -5.94 4.26 -0.20
N LEU A 114 -4.90 5.05 -0.45
CA LEU A 114 -3.52 4.78 -0.01
C LEU A 114 -3.49 4.53 1.50
N TYR A 115 -3.99 5.50 2.26
CA TYR A 115 -4.08 5.43 3.72
C TYR A 115 -4.85 4.17 4.19
N ALA A 116 -5.94 3.83 3.50
CA ALA A 116 -6.77 2.69 3.91
C ALA A 116 -6.18 1.32 3.57
N CYS A 117 -5.42 1.21 2.48
CA CYS A 117 -4.94 -0.07 1.99
C CYS A 117 -3.52 -0.42 2.45
N ASP A 118 -2.67 0.56 2.76
CA ASP A 118 -1.29 0.36 3.18
C ASP A 118 -1.21 -0.60 4.38
N GLU A 119 -1.60 -0.14 5.56
CA GLU A 119 -1.46 -0.91 6.80
C GLU A 119 -2.29 -2.21 6.79
N LEU A 120 -3.45 -2.17 6.12
CA LEU A 120 -4.31 -3.33 5.97
C LEU A 120 -3.67 -4.42 5.09
N SER A 121 -2.93 -4.04 4.05
CA SER A 121 -2.25 -4.99 3.18
C SER A 121 -1.15 -5.76 3.92
N GLY A 122 -0.42 -5.09 4.82
CA GLY A 122 0.55 -5.72 5.72
C GLY A 122 -0.11 -6.76 6.65
N LEU A 123 -1.26 -6.41 7.23
CA LEU A 123 -2.04 -7.33 8.07
C LEU A 123 -2.55 -8.56 7.28
N VAL A 124 -3.05 -8.36 6.06
CA VAL A 124 -3.49 -9.45 5.18
C VAL A 124 -2.32 -10.35 4.80
N THR A 125 -1.21 -9.77 4.37
CA THR A 125 0.02 -10.49 3.99
C THR A 125 0.52 -11.37 5.13
N ALA A 126 0.63 -10.82 6.34
CA ALA A 126 1.01 -11.60 7.52
C ALA A 126 0.02 -12.74 7.80
N ALA A 127 -1.29 -12.52 7.62
CA ALA A 127 -2.31 -13.53 7.87
C ALA A 127 -2.28 -14.65 6.83
N VAL A 128 -2.01 -14.31 5.57
CA VAL A 128 -1.84 -15.25 4.46
C VAL A 128 -0.58 -16.10 4.64
N ALA A 129 0.53 -15.52 5.10
CA ALA A 129 1.78 -16.24 5.35
C ALA A 129 1.65 -17.38 6.38
N MET A 130 0.65 -17.31 7.27
CA MET A 130 0.35 -18.37 8.23
C MET A 130 -0.48 -19.53 7.67
N ARG A 131 -1.03 -19.39 6.46
CA ARG A 131 -1.87 -20.43 5.86
C ARG A 131 -1.01 -21.53 5.24
N PRO A 132 -1.47 -22.79 5.24
CA PRO A 132 -0.80 -23.85 4.49
C PRO A 132 -0.66 -23.54 2.99
N SER A 133 -1.64 -22.86 2.40
CA SER A 133 -1.63 -22.43 1.00
C SER A 133 -0.64 -21.31 0.71
N LYS A 134 -0.25 -20.52 1.74
CA LYS A 134 0.48 -19.24 1.61
C LYS A 134 -0.12 -18.30 0.56
N SER A 135 -1.43 -18.41 0.31
CA SER A 135 -2.13 -17.74 -0.78
C SER A 135 -3.29 -16.89 -0.28
N VAL A 136 -3.50 -15.73 -0.92
CA VAL A 136 -4.65 -14.86 -0.70
C VAL A 136 -5.90 -15.38 -1.42
N MET A 137 -5.76 -16.24 -2.42
CA MET A 137 -6.87 -16.82 -3.20
C MET A 137 -7.89 -17.57 -2.32
N ASP A 138 -7.43 -18.25 -1.26
CA ASP A 138 -8.30 -18.95 -0.31
C ASP A 138 -8.52 -18.17 1.01
N PHE A 139 -8.18 -16.88 1.01
CA PHE A 139 -8.35 -15.97 2.14
C PHE A 139 -9.68 -15.22 2.09
N ASN A 140 -10.20 -14.85 3.27
CA ASN A 140 -11.52 -14.25 3.41
C ASN A 140 -11.62 -13.31 4.62
N VAL A 141 -12.62 -12.42 4.57
CA VAL A 141 -12.93 -11.42 5.60
C VAL A 141 -13.08 -12.04 6.99
N LYS A 142 -13.74 -13.19 7.12
CA LYS A 142 -13.95 -13.85 8.42
C LYS A 142 -12.61 -14.22 9.08
N SER A 143 -11.62 -14.61 8.30
CA SER A 143 -10.28 -14.95 8.78
C SER A 143 -9.50 -13.69 9.18
N LEU A 144 -9.56 -12.65 8.35
CA LEU A 144 -8.95 -11.36 8.65
C LEU A 144 -9.51 -10.72 9.92
N LYS A 145 -10.83 -10.72 10.12
CA LYS A 145 -11.49 -10.20 11.33
C LYS A 145 -10.97 -10.82 12.63
N LYS A 146 -10.59 -12.10 12.60
CA LYS A 146 -9.98 -12.76 13.77
C LYS A 146 -8.59 -12.20 14.06
N LYS A 147 -7.77 -12.06 13.01
CA LYS A 147 -6.40 -11.52 13.10
C LYS A 147 -6.38 -10.05 13.50
N PHE A 148 -7.27 -9.25 12.92
CA PHE A 148 -7.46 -7.84 13.28
C PHE A 148 -7.75 -7.64 14.78
N LYS A 149 -8.53 -8.52 15.41
CA LYS A 149 -8.82 -8.46 16.86
C LYS A 149 -7.64 -8.87 17.73
N THR A 150 -6.70 -9.65 17.22
CA THR A 150 -5.52 -10.08 17.95
C THR A 150 -4.42 -9.03 17.80
N LYS A 151 -4.39 -8.03 18.70
CA LYS A 151 -3.42 -6.92 18.63
C LYS A 151 -1.94 -7.36 18.60
N SER A 152 -1.60 -8.50 19.20
CA SER A 152 -0.23 -9.04 19.17
C SER A 152 0.16 -9.69 17.84
N PHE A 153 -0.81 -10.01 16.98
CA PHE A 153 -0.54 -10.56 15.65
C PHE A 153 -0.26 -9.40 14.70
N ALA A 154 0.86 -9.44 13.97
CA ALA A 154 1.31 -8.33 13.12
C ALA A 154 1.25 -7.01 13.90
N ALA A 155 2.00 -6.96 15.02
CA ALA A 155 1.98 -5.87 15.98
C ALA A 155 2.55 -4.55 15.41
N GLY A 156 3.31 -4.63 14.32
CA GLY A 156 3.73 -3.47 13.55
C GLY A 156 2.57 -2.82 12.77
N CYS A 157 1.49 -3.57 12.52
CA CYS A 157 0.32 -2.98 11.88
C CYS A 157 -0.59 -2.31 12.93
N ASP A 158 -0.84 -1.02 12.82
CA ASP A 158 -1.79 -0.29 13.65
C ASP A 158 -3.23 -0.66 13.28
N ARG A 159 -4.09 -0.78 14.29
CA ARG A 159 -5.51 -1.14 14.11
C ARG A 159 -6.40 0.10 14.04
N ASP A 160 -5.96 1.20 14.61
CA ASP A 160 -6.64 2.49 14.60
C ASP A 160 -6.47 3.16 13.24
N ASP A 161 -5.30 3.05 12.59
CA ASP A 161 -5.10 3.51 11.21
C ASP A 161 -6.01 2.77 10.23
N ILE A 162 -6.11 1.44 10.35
CA ILE A 162 -7.06 0.65 9.54
C ILE A 162 -8.52 1.08 9.77
N ARG A 163 -8.90 1.43 11.01
CA ARG A 163 -10.25 1.96 11.31
C ARG A 163 -10.47 3.32 10.68
N ARG A 164 -9.46 4.18 10.80
CA ARG A 164 -9.50 5.52 10.24
C ARG A 164 -9.58 5.49 8.72
N GLY A 165 -8.84 4.58 8.08
CA GLY A 165 -8.90 4.35 6.64
C GLY A 165 -10.29 3.96 6.15
N ALA A 166 -11.01 3.11 6.90
CA ALA A 166 -12.41 2.82 6.60
C ALA A 166 -13.31 4.06 6.77
N GLU A 167 -13.16 4.78 7.88
CA GLU A 167 -13.94 5.98 8.21
C GLU A 167 -13.81 7.08 7.15
N ILE A 168 -12.59 7.45 6.75
CA ILE A 168 -12.35 8.54 5.79
C ILE A 168 -12.85 8.20 4.38
N ASN A 169 -13.01 6.90 4.08
CA ASN A 169 -13.61 6.42 2.84
C ASN A 169 -15.13 6.23 2.94
N GLY A 170 -15.74 6.45 4.11
CA GLY A 170 -17.16 6.19 4.33
C GLY A 170 -17.54 4.72 4.22
N LEU A 171 -16.62 3.82 4.57
CA LEU A 171 -16.79 2.37 4.50
C LEU A 171 -16.93 1.76 5.89
N GLU A 172 -17.71 0.68 5.98
CA GLU A 172 -17.62 -0.23 7.11
C GLU A 172 -16.32 -1.04 7.04
N LEU A 173 -15.78 -1.44 8.20
CA LEU A 173 -14.54 -2.24 8.27
C LEU A 173 -14.62 -3.53 7.43
N ASP A 174 -15.78 -4.20 7.43
CA ASP A 174 -15.98 -5.43 6.67
C ASP A 174 -15.93 -5.18 5.15
N GLU A 175 -16.36 -4.00 4.70
CA GLU A 175 -16.30 -3.59 3.29
C GLU A 175 -14.86 -3.31 2.89
N LEU A 176 -14.12 -2.53 3.69
CA LEU A 176 -12.70 -2.29 3.45
C LEU A 176 -11.90 -3.61 3.41
N PHE A 177 -12.17 -4.53 4.34
CA PHE A 177 -11.54 -5.86 4.36
C PHE A 177 -11.83 -6.66 3.09
N ALA A 178 -13.07 -6.64 2.62
CA ALA A 178 -13.43 -7.31 1.38
C ALA A 178 -12.70 -6.69 0.18
N MET A 179 -12.71 -5.36 0.07
CA MET A 179 -12.08 -4.62 -1.02
C MET A 179 -10.58 -4.90 -1.13
N VAL A 180 -9.85 -4.83 -0.01
CA VAL A 180 -8.39 -5.09 -0.02
C VAL A 180 -8.09 -6.56 -0.31
N ILE A 181 -8.85 -7.51 0.24
CA ILE A 181 -8.65 -8.94 -0.07
C ILE A 181 -8.87 -9.22 -1.57
N GLU A 182 -9.94 -8.68 -2.16
CA GLU A 182 -10.23 -8.89 -3.58
C GLU A 182 -9.21 -8.20 -4.48
N GLY A 183 -8.75 -6.99 -4.13
CA GLY A 183 -7.65 -6.32 -4.82
C GLY A 183 -6.35 -7.14 -4.77
N MET A 184 -6.00 -7.67 -3.61
CA MET A 184 -4.82 -8.53 -3.46
C MET A 184 -4.94 -9.83 -4.29
N LYS A 185 -6.13 -10.43 -4.39
CA LYS A 185 -6.37 -11.60 -5.26
C LYS A 185 -6.19 -11.24 -6.74
N ALA A 186 -6.64 -10.06 -7.15
CA ALA A 186 -6.55 -9.62 -8.54
C ALA A 186 -5.09 -9.40 -8.98
N ILE A 187 -4.21 -8.96 -8.09
CA ILE A 187 -2.79 -8.67 -8.41
C ILE A 187 -1.83 -9.84 -8.18
N ALA A 188 -2.26 -10.90 -7.47
CA ALA A 188 -1.41 -12.04 -7.12
C ALA A 188 -1.73 -13.40 -7.79
N PRO A 189 -2.37 -13.51 -8.98
CA PRO A 189 -2.85 -14.80 -9.49
C PRO A 189 -1.73 -15.82 -9.76
N ASP A 190 -0.49 -15.38 -10.01
CA ASP A 190 0.66 -16.24 -10.32
C ASP A 190 1.63 -16.46 -9.14
N ARG A 191 1.58 -15.62 -8.10
CA ARG A 191 2.41 -15.76 -6.88
C ARG A 191 1.85 -16.81 -5.92
N ASP A 192 0.59 -17.19 -6.12
CA ASP A 192 -0.19 -18.06 -5.27
C ASP A 192 -0.33 -19.47 -5.86
N THR A 193 0.71 -20.29 -5.69
CA THR A 193 0.64 -21.70 -6.12
C THR A 193 -0.03 -22.56 -5.06
N PHE A 194 -1.24 -23.05 -5.33
CA PHE A 194 -1.83 -24.14 -4.55
C PHE A 194 -0.94 -25.39 -4.70
N GLY A 195 -0.12 -25.69 -3.68
CA GLY A 195 0.49 -27.02 -3.50
C GLY A 195 1.61 -27.41 -4.47
N LYS A 196 2.58 -26.52 -4.76
CA LYS A 196 3.79 -26.88 -5.53
C LYS A 196 4.97 -27.42 -4.71
N ASP A 197 4.74 -27.87 -3.47
CA ASP A 197 5.73 -28.68 -2.74
C ASP A 197 5.13 -30.06 -2.49
N GLY A 198 5.23 -30.89 -3.52
CA GLY A 198 4.74 -32.27 -3.57
C GLY A 198 5.43 -33.07 -4.67
N GLU A 199 6.75 -32.91 -4.82
CA GLU A 199 7.65 -33.85 -5.50
C GLU A 199 8.95 -34.01 -4.70
#